data_AF-B7UD55-F1
#
_entry.id   AF-B7UD55-F1
#
_cell.length_a   1.000
_cell.length_b   1.000
_cell.length_c   1.000
_cell.angle_alpha   90.00
_cell.angle_beta   90.00
_cell.angle_gamma   90.00
#
_symmetry.space_group_name_H-M   'P 1'
#
loop_
_entity.id
_entity.type
_entity.pdbx_description
1 polymer ?
#
loop_
_entity_poly.entity_id
_entity_poly.type
_entity_poly.pdbx_seq_one_letter_code
_entity_poly.pdbx_strand_id
1 'polypeptide(L)' 'AALANNKLGFLFDKKKDAISAACNEIINGELLDQFVVDCIQGGAGTSTNMNANEVICNRALELMGHEKGE' A
#
# COMPACT_ATOMS: atom_id res chain seq x y z
N ALA A 1 -3.97 6.83 -6.38
CA ALA A 1 -2.82 7.77 -6.34
C ALA A 1 -1.65 7.33 -7.24
N ALA A 2 -1.12 6.11 -7.08
CA ALA A 2 0.06 5.63 -7.82
C ALA A 2 -0.02 5.80 -9.35
N LEU A 3 -1.15 5.41 -9.97
CA LEU A 3 -1.36 5.57 -11.42
C LEU A 3 -1.29 7.04 -11.88
N ALA A 4 -1.86 7.96 -11.10
CA ALA A 4 -1.82 9.39 -11.40
C ALA A 4 -0.38 9.94 -11.28
N ASN A 5 0.33 9.56 -10.22
CA ASN A 5 1.72 9.99 -10.02
C ASN A 5 2.65 9.46 -11.12
N ASN A 6 2.45 8.22 -11.59
CA ASN A 6 3.20 7.66 -12.72
C ASN A 6 2.90 8.41 -14.02
N LYS A 7 1.62 8.71 -14.30
CA LYS A 7 1.23 9.51 -15.47
C LYS A 7 1.86 10.91 -15.48
N LEU A 8 2.11 11.50 -14.31
CA LEU A 8 2.80 12.78 -14.16
C LEU A 8 4.34 12.67 -14.12
N GLY A 9 4.89 11.46 -14.21
CA GLY A 9 6.34 11.22 -14.18
C GLY A 9 6.96 11.23 -12.77
N PHE A 10 6.15 11.30 -11.71
CA PHE A 10 6.62 11.30 -10.32
C PHE A 10 6.83 9.89 -9.74
N LEU A 11 6.42 8.84 -10.46
CA LEU A 11 6.54 7.45 -10.02
C LEU A 11 6.94 6.54 -11.18
N PHE A 12 8.03 5.79 -11.02
CA PHE A 12 8.52 4.86 -12.06
C PHE A 12 7.62 3.62 -12.21
N ASP A 13 7.64 3.01 -13.41
CA ASP A 13 6.77 1.89 -13.76
C ASP A 13 6.89 0.72 -12.79
N LYS A 14 8.12 0.30 -12.46
CA LYS A 14 8.35 -0.80 -11.50
C LYS A 14 7.62 -0.59 -10.17
N LYS A 15 7.69 0.62 -9.60
CA LYS A 15 7.02 0.95 -8.33
C LYS A 15 5.50 1.05 -8.52
N LYS A 16 5.04 1.68 -9.60
CA LYS A 16 3.62 1.79 -9.93
C LYS A 16 2.97 0.42 -10.10
N ASP A 17 3.64 -0.50 -10.79
CA ASP A 17 3.12 -1.85 -11.06
C ASP A 17 3.06 -2.67 -9.77
N ALA A 18 4.11 -2.64 -8.94
CA ALA A 18 4.14 -3.32 -7.65
C ALA A 18 3.07 -2.78 -6.69
N ILE A 19 2.92 -1.45 -6.57
CA ILE A 19 1.87 -0.83 -5.75
C ILE A 19 0.48 -1.21 -6.27
N SER A 20 0.28 -1.21 -7.59
CA SER A 20 -1.01 -1.56 -8.19
C SER A 20 -1.37 -3.03 -7.95
N ALA A 21 -0.40 -3.93 -8.06
CA ALA A 21 -0.57 -5.34 -7.76
C ALA A 21 -0.91 -5.58 -6.28
N ALA A 22 -0.20 -4.94 -5.35
CA ALA A 22 -0.52 -5.00 -3.91
C ALA A 22 -1.94 -4.48 -3.61
N CYS A 23 -2.36 -3.38 -4.25
CA CYS A 23 -3.73 -2.89 -4.11
C CYS A 23 -4.77 -3.89 -4.65
N ASN A 24 -4.47 -4.59 -5.75
CA ASN A 24 -5.40 -5.58 -6.32
C ASN A 24 -5.58 -6.78 -5.38
N GLU A 25 -4.53 -7.28 -4.74
CA GLU A 25 -4.64 -8.34 -3.72
C GLU A 25 -5.57 -7.92 -2.57
N ILE A 26 -5.42 -6.69 -2.05
CA ILE A 26 -6.29 -6.14 -1.00
C ILE A 26 -7.75 -6.05 -1.47
N ILE A 27 -7.99 -5.56 -2.68
CA ILE A 27 -9.34 -5.48 -3.27
C ILE A 27 -9.96 -6.87 -3.43
N ASN A 28 -9.15 -7.88 -3.72
CA ASN A 28 -9.59 -9.27 -3.82
C ASN A 28 -9.83 -9.94 -2.45
N GLY A 29 -9.63 -9.21 -1.36
CA GLY A 29 -9.86 -9.67 0.01
C GLY A 29 -8.66 -10.36 0.65
N GLU A 30 -7.48 -10.30 0.02
CA GLU A 30 -6.24 -10.74 0.63
C GLU A 30 -5.72 -9.67 1.60
N LEU A 31 -4.90 -10.06 2.58
CA LEU A 31 -4.22 -9.16 3.53
C LEU A 31 -5.15 -8.32 4.43
N LEU A 32 -6.46 -8.61 4.47
CA LEU A 32 -7.41 -7.87 5.31
C LEU A 32 -7.08 -7.98 6.81
N ASP A 33 -6.42 -9.07 7.22
CA ASP A 33 -5.93 -9.29 8.59
C ASP A 33 -4.77 -8.35 9.00
N GLN A 34 -4.18 -7.64 8.04
CA GLN A 34 -3.10 -6.68 8.28
C GLN A 34 -3.61 -5.25 8.60
N PHE A 35 -4.92 -5.03 8.52
CA PHE A 35 -5.57 -3.76 8.85
C PHE A 35 -6.11 -3.81 10.28
N VAL A 36 -5.21 -3.57 11.24
CA VAL A 36 -5.48 -3.82 12.67
C VAL A 36 -5.97 -2.58 13.44
N VAL A 37 -6.04 -1.41 12.79
CA VAL A 37 -6.45 -0.16 13.43
C VAL A 37 -7.96 -0.17 13.70
N ASP A 38 -8.34 0.08 14.97
CA ASP A 38 -9.73 0.16 15.40
C ASP A 38 -10.47 1.37 14.79
N CYS A 39 -11.80 1.24 14.67
CA CYS A 39 -12.70 2.33 14.32
C CYS A 39 -12.64 3.49 15.33
N ILE A 40 -12.42 3.19 16.62
CA ILE A 40 -12.25 4.20 17.66
C ILE A 40 -10.78 4.60 17.73
N GLN A 41 -10.42 5.63 16.96
CA GLN A 41 -9.09 6.24 16.99
C GLN A 41 -9.17 7.77 17.10
N GLY A 42 -8.12 8.37 17.66
CA GLY A 42 -7.86 9.80 17.52
C GLY A 42 -7.17 10.13 16.18
N GLY A 43 -6.92 11.41 15.91
CA GLY A 43 -6.06 11.80 14.77
C GLY A 43 -6.73 11.77 13.39
N ALA A 44 -8.06 11.88 13.32
CA ALA A 44 -8.80 12.07 12.06
C ALA A 44 -8.53 11.02 10.96
N GLY A 45 -8.24 9.77 11.36
CA GLY A 45 -7.99 8.67 10.43
C GLY A 45 -6.54 8.54 9.95
N THR A 46 -5.60 9.33 10.50
CA THR A 46 -4.17 9.23 10.13
C THR A 46 -3.62 7.82 10.35
N SER A 47 -3.99 7.13 11.43
CA SER A 47 -3.50 5.78 11.70
C SER A 47 -4.02 4.77 10.68
N THR A 48 -5.28 4.84 10.28
CA THR A 48 -5.82 3.99 9.19
C THR A 48 -5.12 4.28 7.86
N ASN A 49 -4.89 5.55 7.54
CA ASN A 49 -4.20 5.93 6.30
C ASN A 49 -2.74 5.42 6.29
N MET A 50 -2.03 5.53 7.42
CA MET A 50 -0.66 5.03 7.51
C MET A 50 -0.59 3.50 7.51
N ASN A 51 -1.52 2.82 8.17
CA ASN A 51 -1.60 1.36 8.12
C ASN A 51 -1.79 0.87 6.67
N ALA A 52 -2.66 1.52 5.89
CA ALA A 52 -2.82 1.21 4.47
C ALA A 52 -1.52 1.43 3.68
N ASN A 53 -0.84 2.57 3.90
CA ASN A 53 0.44 2.86 3.25
C ASN A 53 1.50 1.80 3.58
N GLU A 54 1.61 1.38 4.84
CA GLU A 54 2.58 0.39 5.30
C GLU A 54 2.31 -1.01 4.74
N VAL A 55 1.05 -1.45 4.72
CA VAL A 55 0.66 -2.75 4.14
C VAL A 55 0.95 -2.77 2.64
N ILE A 56 0.54 -1.73 1.90
CA ILE A 56 0.77 -1.62 0.46
C ILE A 56 2.27 -1.54 0.15
N CYS A 57 3.03 -0.74 0.91
CA CYS A 57 4.47 -0.57 0.69
C CYS A 57 5.21 -1.90 0.87
N ASN A 58 5.00 -2.56 2.01
CA ASN A 58 5.66 -3.83 2.29
C ASN A 58 5.26 -4.92 1.31
N ARG A 59 4.00 -4.96 0.89
CA ARG A 59 3.58 -5.94 -0.10
C ARG A 59 4.20 -5.65 -1.47
N ALA A 60 4.29 -4.38 -1.87
CA ALA A 60 4.97 -3.98 -3.09
C ALA A 60 6.48 -4.33 -3.05
N LEU A 61 7.14 -4.22 -1.90
CA LEU A 61 8.54 -4.65 -1.71
C LEU A 61 8.68 -6.15 -1.96
N GLU A 62 7.85 -6.98 -1.33
CA GLU A 62 7.86 -8.44 -1.53
C GLU A 62 7.65 -8.83 -3.00
N LEU A 63 6.68 -8.20 -3.69
CA LEU A 63 6.41 -8.43 -5.11
C LEU A 63 7.59 -8.03 -6.02
N MET A 64 8.44 -7.12 -5.56
CA MET A 64 9.67 -6.73 -6.25
C MET A 64 10.91 -7.55 -5.83
N GLY A 65 10.76 -8.50 -4.90
CA GLY A 65 11.84 -9.35 -4.39
C GLY A 65 12.65 -8.77 -3.24
N HIS A 66 12.12 -7.76 -2.54
CA HIS A 66 12.75 -7.12 -1.38
C HIS A 66 12.16 -7.63 -0.05
N GLU A 67 12.87 -7.36 1.05
CA GLU A 67 12.35 -7.64 2.39
C GLU A 67 11.39 -6.54 2.87
N LYS A 68 10.53 -6.86 3.84
CA LYS A 68 9.66 -5.86 4.47
C LYS A 68 10.50 -4.84 5.25
N GLY A 69 10.23 -3.55 5.06
CA GLY A 69 10.91 -2.45 5.73
C GLY A 69 12.18 -1.92 5.03
N GLU A 70 12.51 -2.42 3.84
CA GLU A 70 13.58 -1.91 2.96
C GLU A 70 13.19 -0.62 2.23
#